data_AF-A0A537MW93-F1
#
_entry.id   AF-A0A537MW93-F1
#
_cell.length_a   1.000
_cell.length_b   1.000
_cell.length_c   1.000
_cell.angle_alpha   90.00
_cell.angle_beta   90.00
_cell.angle_gamma   90.00
#
_symmetry.space_group_name_H-M   'P 1'
#
loop_
_entity.id
_entity.type
_entity.pdbx_description
1 polymer ?
#
loop_
_entity_poly.entity_id
_entity_poly.type
_entity_poly.pdbx_seq_one_letter_code
_entity_poly.pdbx_strand_id
1 'polypeptide(L)'
;MTKRVHKPASKAGKVAPCNPGAQGTMERIALALERLAPATPKPPQYASADAFSWHPEGRRLVPVGKVNRVEMSLLKGIDRVRDMLIENTDRFARRLPAN
;
A
#
# COMPACT_ATOMS: atom_id res chain seq x y z
N MET A 1 -23.86 17.58 -47.23
CA MET A 1 -22.80 18.58 -46.94
C MET A 1 -22.69 18.76 -45.44
N THR A 2 -21.49 18.55 -44.91
CA THR A 2 -21.18 18.29 -43.50
C THR A 2 -21.23 19.55 -42.63
N LYS A 3 -22.03 19.53 -41.55
CA LYS A 3 -21.93 20.55 -40.49
C LYS A 3 -20.66 20.27 -39.68
N ARG A 4 -19.63 21.11 -39.86
CA ARG A 4 -18.46 21.16 -38.96
C ARG A 4 -18.93 21.60 -37.57
N VAL A 5 -18.92 20.68 -36.62
CA VAL A 5 -19.08 20.99 -35.19
C VAL A 5 -17.80 21.69 -34.73
N HIS A 6 -17.91 22.97 -34.35
CA HIS A 6 -16.83 23.69 -33.69
C HIS A 6 -16.69 23.15 -32.25
N LYS A 7 -15.62 22.41 -32.00
CA LYS A 7 -15.17 22.04 -30.65
C LYS A 7 -14.46 23.25 -30.04
N PRO A 8 -14.91 23.83 -28.93
CA PRO A 8 -14.16 24.91 -28.30
C PRO A 8 -12.85 24.33 -27.71
N ALA A 9 -11.73 24.99 -28.02
CA ALA A 9 -10.45 24.71 -27.39
C ALA A 9 -10.57 24.95 -25.88
N SER A 10 -10.21 23.94 -25.08
CA SER A 10 -10.10 24.08 -23.63
C SER A 10 -9.03 25.12 -23.34
N LYS A 11 -9.45 26.30 -22.86
CA LYS A 11 -8.53 27.32 -22.37
C LYS A 11 -7.78 26.71 -21.19
N ALA A 12 -6.47 26.49 -21.34
CA ALA A 12 -5.60 26.21 -20.21
C ALA A 12 -5.87 27.29 -19.16
N GLY A 13 -6.40 26.88 -18.01
CA GLY A 13 -6.68 27.79 -16.91
C GLY A 13 -5.40 28.53 -16.57
N LYS A 14 -5.44 29.87 -16.64
CA LYS A 14 -4.34 30.72 -16.18
C LYS A 14 -4.01 30.30 -14.75
N VAL A 15 -2.83 29.74 -14.53
CA VAL A 15 -2.27 29.59 -13.18
C VAL A 15 -2.21 31.00 -12.60
N ALA A 16 -2.93 31.22 -11.51
CA ALA A 16 -2.92 32.50 -10.81
C ALA A 16 -1.48 32.88 -10.46
N PRO A 17 -1.10 34.18 -10.50
CA PRO A 17 0.26 34.58 -10.18
C PRO A 17 0.59 34.13 -8.76
N CYS A 18 1.61 33.27 -8.65
CA CYS A 18 2.13 32.81 -7.38
C CYS A 18 2.55 34.05 -6.59
N ASN A 19 1.94 34.31 -5.44
CA ASN A 19 2.39 35.40 -4.59
C ASN A 19 3.80 35.03 -4.09
N PRO A 20 4.85 35.79 -4.42
CA PRO A 20 6.23 35.41 -4.06
C PRO A 20 6.43 35.28 -2.55
N GLY A 21 5.67 36.03 -1.74
CA GLY A 21 5.65 35.88 -0.29
C GLY A 21 4.99 34.58 0.20
N ALA A 22 4.03 34.05 -0.55
CA ALA A 22 3.41 32.76 -0.27
C ALA A 22 4.36 31.60 -0.62
N GLN A 23 5.10 31.69 -1.73
CA GLN A 23 6.10 30.68 -2.09
C GLN A 23 7.22 30.57 -1.05
N GLY A 24 7.79 31.69 -0.60
CA GLY A 24 8.82 31.67 0.46
C GLY A 24 8.30 31.15 1.82
N THR A 25 7.01 31.33 2.10
CA THR A 25 6.37 30.77 3.30
C THR A 25 6.19 29.26 3.17
N MET A 26 5.73 28.77 2.01
CA MET A 26 5.58 27.33 1.75
C MET A 26 6.93 26.61 1.78
N GLU A 27 7.98 27.22 1.24
CA GLU A 27 9.34 26.68 1.27
C GLU A 27 9.88 26.59 2.71
N ARG A 28 9.65 27.62 3.54
CA ARG A 28 10.03 27.58 4.96
C ARG A 28 9.28 26.49 5.74
N ILE A 29 8.00 26.28 5.43
CA ILE A 29 7.20 25.20 6.02
C ILE A 29 7.74 23.84 5.57
N ALA A 30 8.01 23.66 4.28
CA ALA A 30 8.59 22.42 3.75
C ALA A 30 9.91 22.07 4.44
N LEU A 31 10.84 23.04 4.52
CA LEU A 31 12.12 22.86 5.21
C LEU A 31 11.96 22.54 6.71
N ALA A 32 10.98 23.15 7.38
CA ALA A 32 10.69 22.84 8.77
C ALA A 32 10.14 21.41 8.93
N LEU A 33 9.24 20.98 8.04
CA LEU A 33 8.70 19.62 8.03
C LEU A 33 9.77 18.58 7.71
N GLU A 34 10.67 18.85 6.78
CA GLU A 34 11.80 17.96 6.43
C GLU A 34 12.73 17.73 7.63
N ARG A 35 13.00 18.77 8.44
CA ARG A 35 13.80 18.65 9.68
C ARG A 35 13.09 17.83 10.76
N LEU A 36 11.76 17.83 10.78
CA LEU A 36 10.94 17.09 11.75
C LEU A 36 10.61 15.66 11.30
N ALA A 37 10.72 15.37 10.01
CA ALA A 37 10.35 14.09 9.45
C ALA A 37 11.30 12.98 9.94
N PRO A 38 10.79 11.88 10.52
CA PRO A 38 11.61 10.72 10.84
C PRO A 38 12.08 10.04 9.55
N ALA A 39 13.18 9.30 9.65
CA ALA A 39 13.68 8.50 8.53
C ALA A 39 12.61 7.52 8.03
N THR A 40 12.53 7.36 6.71
CA THR A 40 11.59 6.41 6.10
C THR A 40 11.91 4.99 6.59
N PRO A 41 10.91 4.24 7.10
CA PRO A 41 11.13 2.87 7.54
C PRO A 41 11.63 2.00 6.39
N LYS A 42 12.61 1.13 6.67
CA LYS A 42 13.08 0.14 5.69
C LYS A 42 11.94 -0.85 5.40
N PRO A 43 11.67 -1.19 4.14
CA PRO A 43 10.68 -2.22 3.82
C PRO A 43 11.12 -3.58 4.41
N PRO A 44 10.16 -4.39 4.91
CA PRO A 44 10.45 -5.71 5.43
C PRO A 44 10.89 -6.65 4.29
N GLN A 45 11.85 -7.53 4.59
CA GLN A 45 12.32 -8.56 3.65
C GLN A 45 11.43 -9.79 3.75
N TYR A 46 10.39 -9.86 2.92
CA TYR A 46 9.39 -10.94 2.98
C TYR A 46 9.97 -12.35 2.72
N ALA A 47 11.09 -12.45 1.97
CA ALA A 47 11.75 -13.73 1.69
C ALA A 47 12.67 -14.23 2.82
N SER A 48 12.82 -13.47 3.92
CA SER A 48 13.76 -13.82 5.01
C SER A 48 13.25 -14.88 5.98
N ALA A 49 11.93 -15.11 6.04
CA ALA A 49 11.30 -16.06 6.95
C ALA A 49 9.90 -16.45 6.46
N ASP A 50 9.41 -17.59 6.94
CA ASP A 50 8.06 -18.09 6.64
C ASP A 50 6.95 -17.38 7.43
N ALA A 51 7.29 -16.76 8.57
CA ALA A 51 6.34 -16.08 9.44
C ALA A 51 6.93 -14.82 10.08
N PHE A 52 6.05 -13.87 10.37
CA PHE A 52 6.41 -12.57 10.93
C PHE A 52 5.47 -12.19 12.09
N SER A 53 6.03 -11.58 13.14
CA SER A 53 5.27 -10.91 14.19
C SER A 53 5.05 -9.46 13.82
N TRP A 54 3.81 -8.99 13.93
CA TRP A 54 3.46 -7.59 13.73
C TRP A 54 3.66 -6.77 15.00
N HIS A 55 4.50 -5.74 14.93
CA HIS A 55 4.72 -4.78 16.01
C HIS A 55 4.10 -3.42 15.64
N PRO A 56 2.95 -3.04 16.25
CA PRO A 56 2.21 -1.85 15.85
C PRO A 56 2.95 -0.54 16.14
N GLU A 57 3.66 -0.45 17.27
CA GLU A 57 4.38 0.78 17.69
C GLU A 57 5.42 1.24 16.66
N GLY A 58 6.04 0.28 15.94
CA GLY A 58 7.02 0.57 14.89
C GLY A 58 6.53 0.24 13.48
N ARG A 59 5.26 -0.15 13.32
CA ARG A 59 4.66 -0.62 12.06
C ARG A 59 5.57 -1.59 11.30
N ARG A 60 6.16 -2.55 12.02
CA ARG A 60 7.21 -3.44 11.50
C ARG A 60 6.83 -4.91 11.60
N LEU A 61 7.31 -5.68 10.63
CA LEU A 61 7.26 -7.13 10.62
C LEU A 61 8.61 -7.68 11.08
N VAL A 62 8.61 -8.41 12.20
CA VAL A 62 9.82 -9.05 12.73
C VAL A 62 9.79 -10.53 12.38
N PRO A 63 10.83 -11.09 11.73
CA PRO A 63 10.84 -12.49 11.31
C PRO A 63 10.86 -13.43 12.51
N VAL A 64 10.10 -14.52 12.41
CA VAL A 64 10.10 -15.61 13.41
C VAL A 64 11.12 -16.67 12.96
N GLY A 65 12.25 -16.77 13.66
CA GLY A 65 13.36 -17.64 13.26
C GLY A 65 13.04 -19.15 13.28
N LYS A 66 12.16 -19.59 14.19
CA LYS A 66 11.64 -20.97 14.21
C LYS A 66 10.14 -20.95 14.52
N VAL A 67 9.34 -21.35 13.55
CA VAL A 67 7.89 -21.46 13.71
C VAL A 67 7.54 -22.82 14.30
N ASN A 68 6.84 -22.83 15.44
CA ASN A 68 6.28 -24.04 16.02
C ASN A 68 4.99 -24.42 15.25
N ARG A 69 5.16 -25.02 14.06
CA ARG A 69 4.05 -25.50 13.22
C ARG A 69 3.87 -27.00 13.31
N VAL A 70 2.64 -27.46 13.07
CA VAL A 70 2.31 -28.86 12.82
C VAL A 70 2.15 -29.04 11.31
N GLU A 71 2.71 -30.12 10.76
CA GLU A 71 2.56 -30.41 9.33
C GLU A 71 1.10 -30.61 8.94
N MET A 72 0.70 -30.02 7.80
CA MET A 72 -0.70 -29.99 7.37
C MET A 72 -1.28 -31.40 7.16
N SER A 73 -0.46 -32.36 6.77
CA SER A 73 -0.85 -33.77 6.57
C SER A 73 -1.19 -34.50 7.89
N LEU A 74 -0.76 -33.98 9.03
CA LEU A 74 -1.05 -34.54 10.35
C LEU A 74 -2.40 -34.06 10.91
N LEU A 75 -2.94 -32.96 10.38
CA LEU A 75 -4.20 -32.40 10.81
C LEU A 75 -5.36 -33.16 10.14
N LYS A 76 -6.17 -33.87 10.94
CA LYS A 76 -7.28 -34.69 10.45
C LYS A 76 -8.62 -33.98 10.61
N GLY A 77 -9.55 -34.23 9.69
CA GLY A 77 -10.91 -33.69 9.74
C GLY A 77 -11.03 -32.23 9.31
N ILE A 78 -9.95 -31.61 8.82
CA ILE A 78 -9.93 -30.22 8.36
C ILE A 78 -9.90 -30.08 6.84
N ASP A 79 -9.94 -31.18 6.07
CA ASP A 79 -9.73 -31.16 4.61
C ASP A 79 -10.62 -30.12 3.91
N ARG A 80 -11.92 -30.15 4.21
CA ARG A 80 -12.88 -29.17 3.66
C ARG A 80 -12.51 -27.72 4.00
N VAL A 81 -12.14 -27.45 5.25
CA VAL A 81 -11.82 -26.09 5.70
C VAL A 81 -10.51 -25.61 5.11
N ARG A 82 -9.49 -26.49 5.05
CA ARG A 82 -8.21 -26.23 4.39
C ARG A 82 -8.42 -25.84 2.93
N ASP A 83 -9.18 -26.64 2.21
CA ASP A 83 -9.38 -26.44 0.77
C ASP A 83 -10.17 -25.16 0.50
N MET A 84 -11.23 -24.88 1.29
CA MET A 84 -11.96 -23.60 1.23
C MET A 84 -11.05 -22.40 1.53
N LEU A 85 -10.19 -22.49 2.56
CA LEU A 85 -9.30 -21.41 2.93
C LEU A 85 -8.31 -21.08 1.80
N ILE A 86 -7.75 -22.12 1.15
CA ILE A 86 -6.84 -21.95 0.00
C ILE A 86 -7.58 -21.29 -1.17
N GLU A 87 -8.75 -21.80 -1.54
CA GLU A 87 -9.52 -21.26 -2.66
C GLU A 87 -9.90 -19.79 -2.43
N ASN A 88 -10.37 -19.47 -1.22
CA ASN A 88 -10.72 -18.10 -0.84
C ASN A 88 -9.51 -17.16 -0.86
N THR A 89 -8.35 -17.64 -0.39
CA THR A 89 -7.12 -16.84 -0.41
C THR A 89 -6.67 -16.54 -1.85
N ASP A 90 -6.78 -17.50 -2.77
CA ASP A 90 -6.47 -17.27 -4.20
C ASP A 90 -7.46 -16.29 -4.85
N ARG A 91 -8.76 -16.43 -4.58
CA ARG A 91 -9.77 -15.46 -5.04
C ARG A 91 -9.49 -14.05 -4.54
N PHE A 92 -9.17 -13.90 -3.25
CA PHE A 92 -8.82 -12.62 -2.66
C PHE A 92 -7.59 -12.00 -3.33
N ALA A 93 -6.53 -12.79 -3.56
CA ALA A 93 -5.33 -12.33 -4.27
C ALA A 93 -5.65 -11.82 -5.69
N ARG A 94 -6.67 -12.38 -6.34
CA ARG A 94 -7.20 -11.95 -7.64
C ARG A 94 -8.22 -10.81 -7.56
N ARG A 95 -8.43 -10.22 -6.39
CA ARG A 95 -9.45 -9.18 -6.11
C ARG A 95 -10.90 -9.64 -6.37
N LEU A 96 -11.16 -10.93 -6.21
CA LEU A 96 -12.50 -11.50 -6.25
C LEU A 96 -13.05 -11.67 -4.83
N PRO A 97 -14.39 -11.81 -4.66
CA PRO A 97 -14.98 -12.16 -3.38
C PRO A 97 -14.45 -13.51 -2.85
N ALA A 98 -14.24 -13.58 -1.54
CA ALA A 98 -13.74 -14.75 -0.80
C ALA A 98 -14.55 -14.91 0.50
N ASN A 99 -15.11 -16.11 0.78
CA ASN A 99 -15.89 -16.43 1.99
C ASN A 99 -15.86 -17.93 2.30
#